data_AF-A0A5S4ELB6-F1
#
_entry.id   AF-A0A5S4ELB6-F1
#
_cell.length_a   1.000
_cell.length_b   1.000
_cell.length_c   1.000
_cell.angle_alpha   90.00
_cell.angle_beta   90.00
_cell.angle_gamma   90.00
#
_symmetry.space_group_name_H-M   'P 1'
#
loop_
_entity.id
_entity.type
_entity.pdbx_description
1 polymer ?
#
loop_
_entity_poly.entity_id
_entity_poly.type
_entity_poly.pdbx_seq_one_letter_code
_entity_poly.pdbx_strand_id
1 'polypeptide(L)'
;MFDTLLLRGARPETARFQTLADRLAALNECLDQEISAAAILEARLQCSRLAYQAATPVNSTREAKIADMLKMQLAWLALHPDLQNDFLNHELDLEAASLRPNRPLVKLCRRLMQNGLRVAVVSDMYLDALALRRLLLHHGLDDFCQIVYVSAEFGVSKASGHLFSLVAEREATPFSAIVHVGDNFRADYLMPRRKGIGAVWLPRAISWRFYNSLWNLALRIKHVYLKGL
;
A
#
# COMPACT_ATOMS: atom_id res chain seq x y z
N MET A 1 3.86 2.52 6.78
CA MET A 1 3.93 1.07 7.02
C MET A 1 4.92 0.41 6.07
N PHE A 2 4.58 0.36 4.78
CA PHE A 2 5.44 -0.17 3.73
C PHE A 2 6.70 0.68 3.57
N ASP A 3 7.79 0.06 3.15
CA ASP A 3 9.10 0.64 2.87
C ASP A 3 9.79 1.35 4.05
N THR A 4 9.17 1.28 5.22
CA THR A 4 9.69 1.78 6.50
C THR A 4 9.67 0.69 7.57
N LEU A 5 8.48 0.23 7.99
CA LEU A 5 8.30 -0.80 9.04
C LEU A 5 8.36 -2.21 8.43
N LEU A 6 7.65 -2.41 7.32
CA LEU A 6 7.74 -3.62 6.49
C LEU A 6 8.41 -3.24 5.17
N LEU A 7 9.55 -3.86 4.87
CA LEU A 7 10.37 -3.57 3.72
C LEU A 7 9.96 -4.46 2.54
N ARG A 8 9.63 -3.86 1.40
CA ARG A 8 9.46 -4.59 0.13
C ARG A 8 10.79 -4.93 -0.53
N GLY A 9 10.79 -5.94 -1.40
CA GLY A 9 11.90 -6.19 -2.33
C GLY A 9 12.12 -5.06 -3.34
N ALA A 10 13.15 -5.16 -4.18
CA ALA A 10 13.41 -4.16 -5.24
C ALA A 10 12.49 -4.31 -6.46
N ARG A 11 11.73 -5.41 -6.53
CA ARG A 11 10.77 -5.67 -7.62
C ARG A 11 9.73 -4.55 -7.67
N PRO A 12 9.49 -3.96 -8.85
CA PRO A 12 8.53 -2.88 -9.00
C PRO A 12 7.10 -3.41 -8.84
N GLU A 13 6.17 -2.49 -8.58
CA GLU A 13 4.77 -2.81 -8.35
C GLU A 13 4.12 -3.52 -9.54
N THR A 14 4.36 -3.06 -10.76
CA THR A 14 3.82 -3.68 -11.97
C THR A 14 4.27 -5.12 -12.15
N ALA A 15 5.50 -5.47 -11.75
CA ALA A 15 5.96 -6.86 -11.76
C ALA A 15 5.23 -7.71 -10.72
N ARG A 16 4.93 -7.14 -9.54
CA ARG A 16 4.09 -7.83 -8.53
C ARG A 16 2.67 -8.06 -9.05
N PHE A 17 2.09 -7.09 -9.73
CA PHE A 17 0.77 -7.24 -10.36
C PHE A 17 0.77 -8.25 -11.51
N GLN A 18 1.85 -8.37 -12.28
CA GLN A 18 1.97 -9.45 -13.27
C GLN A 18 1.95 -10.81 -12.56
N THR A 19 2.74 -11.00 -11.49
CA THR A 19 2.74 -12.25 -10.72
C THR A 19 1.35 -12.56 -10.12
N LEU A 20 0.63 -11.53 -9.66
CA LEU A 20 -0.75 -11.67 -9.22
C LEU A 20 -1.66 -12.13 -10.36
N ALA A 21 -1.56 -11.50 -11.53
CA ALA A 21 -2.36 -11.86 -12.69
C ALA A 21 -2.09 -13.28 -13.17
N ASP A 22 -0.82 -13.72 -13.19
CA ASP A 22 -0.44 -15.09 -13.52
C ASP A 22 -1.06 -16.10 -12.54
N ARG A 23 -1.07 -15.78 -11.23
CA ARG A 23 -1.68 -16.62 -10.20
C ARG A 23 -3.21 -16.68 -10.33
N LEU A 24 -3.85 -15.56 -10.62
CA LEU A 24 -5.31 -15.47 -10.77
C LEU A 24 -5.81 -16.15 -12.06
N ALA A 25 -5.04 -16.09 -13.14
CA ALA A 25 -5.37 -16.78 -14.39
C ALA A 25 -5.40 -18.31 -14.24
N ALA A 26 -4.77 -18.86 -13.21
CA ALA A 26 -4.78 -20.28 -12.90
C ALA A 26 -6.00 -20.72 -12.05
N LEU A 27 -6.91 -19.80 -11.69
CA LEU A 27 -8.17 -20.15 -11.04
C LEU A 27 -9.13 -20.79 -12.04
N ASN A 28 -9.91 -21.78 -11.59
CA ASN A 28 -10.84 -22.51 -12.46
C ASN A 28 -11.84 -21.58 -13.16
N GLU A 29 -12.36 -20.60 -12.43
CA GLU A 29 -13.33 -19.63 -12.94
C GLU A 29 -12.73 -18.75 -14.05
N CYS A 30 -11.43 -18.44 -13.96
CA CYS A 30 -10.71 -17.73 -15.02
C CYS A 30 -10.41 -18.65 -16.20
N LEU A 31 -10.05 -19.90 -15.96
CA LEU A 31 -9.77 -20.90 -17.00
C LEU A 31 -11.03 -21.24 -17.80
N ASP A 32 -12.17 -21.42 -17.14
CA ASP A 32 -13.47 -21.73 -17.75
C ASP A 32 -13.95 -20.63 -18.70
N GLN A 33 -13.57 -19.38 -18.43
CA GLN A 33 -13.87 -18.22 -19.26
C GLN A 33 -12.71 -17.80 -20.18
N GLU A 34 -11.64 -18.61 -20.25
CA GLU A 34 -10.44 -18.35 -21.05
C GLU A 34 -9.78 -16.97 -20.77
N ILE A 35 -9.88 -16.51 -19.52
CA ILE A 35 -9.34 -15.21 -19.10
C ILE A 35 -7.81 -15.31 -18.94
N SER A 36 -7.10 -14.66 -19.85
CA SER A 36 -5.63 -14.61 -19.80
C SER A 36 -5.08 -13.71 -18.67
N ALA A 37 -3.88 -14.02 -18.20
CA ALA A 37 -3.16 -13.17 -17.24
C ALA A 37 -2.93 -11.74 -17.76
N ALA A 38 -2.77 -11.56 -19.08
CA ALA A 38 -2.64 -10.24 -19.70
C ALA A 38 -3.92 -9.41 -19.50
N ALA A 39 -5.10 -10.01 -19.70
CA ALA A 39 -6.39 -9.36 -19.47
C ALA A 39 -6.59 -9.00 -17.99
N ILE A 40 -6.22 -9.89 -17.07
CA ILE A 40 -6.30 -9.61 -15.62
C ILE A 40 -5.40 -8.46 -15.22
N LEU A 41 -4.16 -8.43 -15.71
CA LEU A 41 -3.23 -7.32 -15.45
C LEU A 41 -3.76 -6.00 -16.02
N GLU A 42 -4.27 -6.02 -17.25
CA GLU A 42 -4.85 -4.83 -17.87
C GLU A 42 -6.03 -4.31 -17.04
N ALA A 43 -6.98 -5.18 -16.70
CA ALA A 43 -8.12 -4.85 -15.86
C ALA A 43 -7.66 -4.26 -14.51
N ARG A 44 -6.67 -4.88 -13.84
CA ARG A 44 -6.09 -4.35 -12.59
C ARG A 44 -5.61 -2.91 -12.75
N LEU A 45 -4.82 -2.62 -13.79
CA LEU A 45 -4.23 -1.30 -14.02
C LEU A 45 -5.25 -0.23 -14.44
N GLN A 46 -6.24 -0.60 -15.27
CA GLN A 46 -7.29 0.31 -15.70
C GLN A 46 -8.27 0.60 -14.55
N CYS A 47 -8.77 -0.44 -13.89
CA CYS A 47 -9.74 -0.31 -12.79
C CYS A 47 -9.14 0.40 -11.58
N SER A 48 -7.86 0.20 -11.27
CA SER A 48 -7.19 0.99 -10.21
C SER A 48 -7.21 2.49 -10.53
N ARG A 49 -6.88 2.87 -11.77
CA ARG A 49 -6.91 4.28 -12.20
C ARG A 49 -8.32 4.86 -12.14
N LEU A 50 -9.30 4.12 -12.66
CA LEU A 50 -10.70 4.54 -12.67
C LEU A 50 -11.25 4.67 -11.25
N ALA A 51 -10.87 3.77 -10.33
CA ALA A 51 -11.26 3.87 -8.92
C ALA A 51 -10.75 5.16 -8.28
N TYR A 52 -9.49 5.57 -8.55
CA TYR A 52 -8.96 6.85 -8.05
C TYR A 52 -9.68 8.07 -8.66
N GLN A 53 -10.11 7.99 -9.92
CA GLN A 53 -10.88 9.05 -10.58
C GLN A 53 -12.31 9.15 -10.05
N ALA A 54 -12.94 8.00 -9.80
CA ALA A 54 -14.31 7.89 -9.28
C ALA A 54 -14.41 8.18 -7.78
N ALA A 55 -13.33 7.99 -7.01
CA ALA A 55 -13.31 8.22 -5.58
C ALA A 55 -13.76 9.64 -5.23
N THR A 56 -14.73 9.75 -4.32
CA THR A 56 -15.24 11.04 -3.83
C THR A 56 -14.12 11.82 -3.16
N PRO A 57 -13.88 13.09 -3.56
CA PRO A 57 -12.80 13.87 -2.98
C PRO A 57 -13.14 14.28 -1.55
N VAL A 58 -12.18 14.12 -0.64
CA VAL A 58 -12.24 14.61 0.74
C VAL A 58 -11.08 15.58 0.93
N ASN A 59 -11.33 16.83 1.31
CA ASN A 59 -10.27 17.87 1.43
C ASN A 59 -9.35 17.94 0.19
N SER A 60 -9.94 17.86 -1.00
CA SER A 60 -9.23 17.88 -2.30
C SER A 60 -8.29 16.68 -2.54
N THR A 61 -8.30 15.65 -1.69
CA THR A 61 -7.63 14.37 -1.95
C THR A 61 -8.63 13.32 -2.41
N ARG A 62 -8.17 12.41 -3.27
CA ARG A 62 -8.94 11.24 -3.73
C ARG A 62 -8.15 9.99 -3.39
N GLU A 63 -8.72 9.13 -2.57
CA GLU A 63 -8.12 7.84 -2.21
C GLU A 63 -9.09 6.74 -2.64
N ALA A 64 -8.60 5.80 -3.43
CA ALA A 64 -9.37 4.64 -3.86
C ALA A 64 -9.23 3.48 -2.87
N LYS A 65 -10.31 2.72 -2.69
CA LYS A 65 -10.32 1.52 -1.86
C LYS A 65 -10.14 0.28 -2.72
N ILE A 66 -9.45 -0.71 -2.17
CA ILE A 66 -9.24 -2.00 -2.84
C ILE A 66 -10.57 -2.68 -3.21
N ALA A 67 -11.58 -2.57 -2.35
CA ALA A 67 -12.91 -3.15 -2.61
C ALA A 67 -13.51 -2.59 -3.90
N ASP A 68 -13.42 -1.27 -4.12
CA ASP A 68 -13.92 -0.62 -5.34
C ASP A 68 -13.10 -1.06 -6.56
N MET A 69 -11.77 -1.11 -6.43
CA MET A 69 -10.89 -1.59 -7.50
C MET A 69 -11.23 -3.01 -7.93
N LEU A 70 -11.40 -3.93 -6.97
CA LEU A 70 -11.70 -5.33 -7.24
C LEU A 70 -13.11 -5.51 -7.82
N LYS A 71 -14.10 -4.76 -7.31
CA LYS A 71 -15.46 -4.77 -7.87
C LYS A 71 -15.45 -4.35 -9.34
N MET A 72 -14.74 -3.28 -9.68
CA MET A 72 -14.59 -2.81 -11.05
C MET A 72 -13.82 -3.81 -11.91
N GLN A 73 -12.78 -4.43 -11.36
CA GLN A 73 -11.94 -5.41 -12.06
C GLN A 73 -12.72 -6.69 -12.41
N LEU A 74 -13.50 -7.24 -11.48
CA LEU A 74 -14.34 -8.41 -11.74
C LEU A 74 -15.41 -8.11 -12.79
N ALA A 75 -16.07 -6.95 -12.68
CA ALA A 75 -17.05 -6.51 -13.67
C ALA A 75 -16.43 -6.34 -15.07
N TRP A 76 -15.21 -5.79 -15.16
CA TRP A 76 -14.47 -5.65 -16.42
C TRP A 76 -14.19 -7.00 -17.08
N LEU A 77 -13.87 -8.02 -16.27
CA LEU A 77 -13.55 -9.36 -16.71
C LEU A 77 -14.78 -10.27 -16.89
N ALA A 78 -15.99 -9.74 -16.69
CA ALA A 78 -17.24 -10.51 -16.65
C ALA A 78 -17.24 -11.68 -15.63
N LEU A 79 -16.46 -11.54 -14.56
CA LEU A 79 -16.36 -12.51 -13.47
C LEU A 79 -17.42 -12.27 -12.39
N HIS A 80 -17.82 -13.35 -11.72
CA HIS A 80 -18.83 -13.28 -10.66
C HIS A 80 -18.29 -12.47 -9.44
N PRO A 81 -19.10 -11.59 -8.83
CA PRO A 81 -18.67 -10.76 -7.69
C PRO A 81 -18.14 -11.54 -6.47
N ASP A 82 -18.57 -12.79 -6.29
CA ASP A 82 -18.15 -13.62 -5.15
C ASP A 82 -16.64 -13.90 -5.12
N LEU A 83 -15.97 -13.81 -6.27
CA LEU A 83 -14.51 -13.97 -6.39
C LEU A 83 -13.73 -12.79 -5.79
N GLN A 84 -14.40 -11.74 -5.31
CA GLN A 84 -13.73 -10.56 -4.75
C GLN A 84 -12.82 -10.93 -3.58
N ASN A 85 -13.26 -11.83 -2.70
CA ASN A 85 -12.48 -12.28 -1.55
C ASN A 85 -11.27 -13.11 -1.99
N ASP A 86 -11.41 -13.96 -3.01
CA ASP A 86 -10.30 -14.77 -3.52
C ASP A 86 -9.23 -13.90 -4.18
N PHE A 87 -9.65 -12.93 -5.00
CA PHE A 87 -8.74 -11.93 -5.58
C PHE A 87 -8.00 -11.15 -4.50
N LEU A 88 -8.72 -10.67 -3.48
CA LEU A 88 -8.11 -9.95 -2.36
C LEU A 88 -7.13 -10.85 -1.59
N ASN A 89 -7.50 -12.08 -1.29
CA ASN A 89 -6.64 -13.01 -0.55
C ASN A 89 -5.37 -13.34 -1.33
N HIS A 90 -5.46 -13.58 -2.64
CA HIS A 90 -4.29 -13.79 -3.49
C HIS A 90 -3.37 -12.57 -3.54
N GLU A 91 -3.93 -11.36 -3.56
CA GLU A 91 -3.14 -10.12 -3.49
C GLU A 91 -2.45 -9.96 -2.13
N LEU A 92 -3.16 -10.21 -1.03
CA LEU A 92 -2.60 -10.14 0.32
C LEU A 92 -1.51 -11.19 0.57
N ASP A 93 -1.68 -12.41 0.08
CA ASP A 93 -0.68 -13.48 0.16
C ASP A 93 0.61 -13.09 -0.56
N LEU A 94 0.51 -12.56 -1.78
CA LEU A 94 1.68 -12.13 -2.55
C LEU A 94 2.34 -10.91 -1.91
N GLU A 95 1.54 -9.98 -1.38
CA GLU A 95 2.06 -8.83 -0.64
C GLU A 95 2.83 -9.30 0.60
N ALA A 96 2.24 -10.17 1.41
CA ALA A 96 2.89 -10.76 2.60
C ALA A 96 4.20 -11.48 2.26
N ALA A 97 4.22 -12.31 1.22
CA ALA A 97 5.41 -13.01 0.77
C ALA A 97 6.54 -12.06 0.30
N SER A 98 6.18 -10.85 -0.15
CA SER A 98 7.13 -9.84 -0.63
C SER A 98 7.71 -8.93 0.45
N LEU A 99 7.16 -9.01 1.67
CA LEU A 99 7.49 -8.12 2.79
C LEU A 99 8.41 -8.79 3.80
N ARG A 100 9.23 -7.96 4.43
CA ARG A 100 10.11 -8.37 5.54
C ARG A 100 10.13 -7.30 6.62
N PRO A 101 10.05 -7.65 7.91
CA PRO A 101 10.18 -6.69 8.99
C PRO A 101 11.52 -5.95 8.98
N ASN A 102 11.47 -4.62 9.13
CA ASN A 102 12.63 -3.80 9.45
C ASN A 102 13.01 -4.04 10.92
N ARG A 103 13.75 -5.13 11.19
CA ARG A 103 14.05 -5.60 12.56
C ARG A 103 14.63 -4.51 13.47
N PRO A 104 15.60 -3.66 13.04
CA PRO A 104 16.07 -2.55 13.86
C PRO A 104 14.96 -1.57 14.28
N LEU A 105 14.10 -1.16 13.34
CA LEU A 105 12.99 -0.25 13.64
C LEU A 105 11.94 -0.91 14.53
N VAL A 106 11.58 -2.17 14.25
CA VAL A 106 10.66 -2.95 15.09
C VAL A 106 11.17 -3.02 16.53
N LYS A 107 12.46 -3.32 16.73
CA LYS A 107 13.08 -3.37 18.06
C LYS A 107 13.04 -2.01 18.77
N LEU A 108 13.30 -0.92 18.04
CA LEU A 108 13.21 0.44 18.56
C LEU A 108 11.78 0.75 19.01
N CYS A 109 10.79 0.55 18.14
CA CYS A 109 9.38 0.80 18.44
C CYS A 109 8.89 0.00 19.65
N ARG A 110 9.25 -1.29 19.76
CA ARG A 110 8.92 -2.12 20.93
C ARG A 110 9.49 -1.55 22.22
N ARG A 111 10.74 -1.06 22.20
CA ARG A 111 11.34 -0.41 23.37
C ARG A 111 10.61 0.90 23.73
N LEU A 112 10.18 1.67 22.74
CA LEU A 112 9.38 2.88 22.97
C LEU A 112 8.03 2.53 23.58
N MET A 113 7.34 1.50 23.07
CA MET A 113 6.08 0.99 23.64
C MET A 113 6.25 0.55 25.10
N GLN A 114 7.33 -0.19 25.40
CA GLN A 114 7.66 -0.61 26.78
C GLN A 114 7.90 0.57 27.73
N ASN A 115 8.35 1.72 27.21
CA ASN A 115 8.51 2.96 27.97
C ASN A 115 7.21 3.80 28.03
N GLY A 116 6.07 3.23 27.65
CA GLY A 116 4.77 3.89 27.70
C GLY A 116 4.45 4.79 26.50
N LEU A 117 5.28 4.81 25.45
CA LEU A 117 4.94 5.56 24.24
C LEU A 117 3.92 4.79 23.41
N ARG A 118 2.93 5.52 22.92
CA ARG A 118 1.93 5.01 21.99
C ARG A 118 2.52 5.01 20.57
N VAL A 119 2.33 3.92 19.83
CA VAL A 119 2.83 3.77 18.46
C VAL A 119 1.65 3.43 17.54
N ALA A 120 1.50 4.23 16.48
CA ALA A 120 0.50 4.03 15.45
C ALA A 120 1.15 3.73 14.11
N VAL A 121 0.53 2.85 13.33
CA VAL A 121 0.92 2.58 11.94
C VAL A 121 0.12 3.48 11.02
N VAL A 122 0.79 4.36 10.28
CA VAL A 122 0.14 5.26 9.31
C VAL A 122 0.62 4.90 7.88
N SER A 123 -0.31 4.78 6.94
CA SER A 123 0.00 4.42 5.55
C SER A 123 -0.91 5.10 4.53
N ASP A 124 -0.31 5.61 3.45
CA ASP A 124 -1.05 5.95 2.24
C ASP A 124 -1.14 4.67 1.41
N MET A 125 -2.31 4.05 1.34
CA MET A 125 -2.50 2.73 0.72
C MET A 125 -3.97 2.51 0.34
N TYR A 126 -4.20 1.77 -0.74
CA TYR A 126 -5.55 1.38 -1.19
C TYR A 126 -6.16 0.21 -0.40
N LEU A 127 -5.34 -0.58 0.28
CA LEU A 127 -5.78 -1.63 1.21
C LEU A 127 -6.38 -0.99 2.47
N ASP A 128 -7.34 -1.65 3.10
CA ASP A 128 -7.96 -1.17 4.34
C ASP A 128 -7.14 -1.54 5.60
N ALA A 129 -7.54 -1.04 6.77
CA ALA A 129 -6.83 -1.33 8.01
C ALA A 129 -6.89 -2.81 8.39
N LEU A 130 -7.95 -3.53 8.01
CA LEU A 130 -8.08 -4.96 8.27
C LEU A 130 -7.03 -5.77 7.50
N ALA A 131 -6.88 -5.49 6.21
CA ALA A 131 -5.83 -6.03 5.35
C ALA A 131 -4.44 -5.72 5.89
N LEU A 132 -4.19 -4.47 6.31
CA LEU A 132 -2.90 -4.09 6.88
C LEU A 132 -2.60 -4.82 8.19
N ARG A 133 -3.59 -5.01 9.07
CA ARG A 133 -3.46 -5.83 10.28
C ARG A 133 -3.11 -7.28 9.93
N ARG A 134 -3.75 -7.88 8.92
CA ARG A 134 -3.41 -9.24 8.45
C ARG A 134 -1.93 -9.34 8.04
N LEU A 135 -1.41 -8.35 7.32
CA LEU A 135 0.00 -8.30 6.93
C LEU A 135 0.94 -8.16 8.15
N LEU A 136 0.57 -7.32 9.13
CA LEU A 136 1.35 -7.17 10.37
C LEU A 136 1.38 -8.48 11.18
N LEU A 137 0.22 -9.13 11.37
CA LEU A 137 0.09 -10.42 12.07
C LEU A 137 0.90 -11.51 11.39
N HIS A 138 0.84 -11.61 10.06
CA HIS A 138 1.63 -12.57 9.28
C HIS A 138 3.14 -12.48 9.57
N HIS A 139 3.63 -11.30 9.93
CA HIS A 139 5.04 -11.06 10.25
C HIS A 139 5.35 -11.00 11.76
N GLY A 140 4.42 -11.40 12.63
CA GLY A 140 4.60 -11.39 14.09
C GLY A 140 4.73 -9.99 14.68
N LEU A 141 3.95 -9.04 14.14
CA LEU A 141 3.88 -7.64 14.55
C LEU A 141 2.52 -7.29 15.18
N ASP A 142 1.97 -8.20 15.98
CA ASP A 142 0.69 -8.09 16.68
C ASP A 142 0.60 -6.80 17.51
N ASP A 143 1.71 -6.38 18.11
CA ASP A 143 1.88 -5.16 18.89
C ASP A 143 1.63 -3.88 18.09
N PHE A 144 1.75 -3.93 16.76
CA PHE A 144 1.48 -2.80 15.86
C PHE A 144 0.05 -2.79 15.32
N CYS A 145 -0.74 -3.84 15.57
CA CYS A 145 -2.09 -3.97 15.02
C CYS A 145 -3.11 -3.08 15.73
N GLN A 146 -2.82 -2.58 16.93
CA GLN A 146 -3.80 -1.86 17.76
C GLN A 146 -4.30 -0.59 17.07
N ILE A 147 -3.39 0.19 16.48
CA ILE A 147 -3.66 1.52 15.93
C ILE A 147 -3.10 1.59 14.52
N VAL A 148 -4.00 1.51 13.53
CA VAL A 148 -3.66 1.53 12.11
C VAL A 148 -4.53 2.58 11.42
N TYR A 149 -3.89 3.54 10.75
CA TYR A 149 -4.52 4.61 9.99
C TYR A 149 -4.15 4.48 8.52
N VAL A 150 -5.16 4.42 7.64
CA VAL A 150 -4.95 4.20 6.21
C VAL A 150 -5.69 5.22 5.37
N SER A 151 -5.02 5.79 4.37
CA SER A 151 -5.57 6.87 3.56
C SER A 151 -6.89 6.52 2.88
N ALA A 152 -7.02 5.30 2.34
CA ALA A 152 -8.23 4.83 1.68
C ALA A 152 -9.47 4.75 2.59
N GLU A 153 -9.30 4.58 3.90
CA GLU A 153 -10.44 4.58 4.83
C GLU A 153 -10.98 5.98 5.11
N PHE A 154 -10.12 6.99 5.02
CA PHE A 154 -10.44 8.37 5.40
C PHE A 154 -10.53 9.34 4.23
N GLY A 155 -10.17 8.92 3.02
CA GLY A 155 -10.15 9.78 1.83
C GLY A 155 -9.00 10.81 1.83
N VAL A 156 -8.07 10.72 2.78
CA VAL A 156 -6.99 11.71 3.00
C VAL A 156 -5.63 11.06 3.15
N SER A 157 -4.59 11.68 2.59
CA SER A 157 -3.22 11.14 2.59
C SER A 157 -2.26 11.90 3.51
N LYS A 158 -1.11 11.28 3.80
CA LYS A 158 0.05 11.92 4.43
C LYS A 158 0.63 13.01 3.53
N ALA A 159 0.62 12.78 2.21
CA ALA A 159 1.15 13.72 1.22
C ALA A 159 0.37 15.05 1.16
N SER A 160 -0.93 15.06 1.47
CA SER A 160 -1.71 16.28 1.68
C SER A 160 -1.59 16.84 3.10
N GLY A 161 -1.13 16.00 4.03
CA GLY A 161 -1.01 16.30 5.45
C GLY A 161 -2.29 16.05 6.24
N HIS A 162 -3.44 15.93 5.55
CA HIS A 162 -4.74 15.78 6.22
C HIS A 162 -4.84 14.50 7.03
N LEU A 163 -4.16 13.41 6.64
CA LEU A 163 -4.13 12.20 7.45
C LEU A 163 -3.45 12.42 8.81
N PHE A 164 -2.43 13.28 8.90
CA PHE A 164 -1.81 13.62 10.19
C PHE A 164 -2.74 14.43 11.09
N SER A 165 -3.54 15.33 10.52
CA SER A 165 -4.58 16.04 11.28
C SER A 165 -5.57 15.05 11.92
N LEU A 166 -6.02 14.08 11.13
CA LEU A 166 -6.94 13.04 11.61
C LEU A 166 -6.31 12.18 12.72
N VAL A 167 -5.04 11.79 12.56
CA VAL A 167 -4.30 11.03 13.59
C VAL A 167 -4.21 11.84 14.89
N ALA A 168 -3.80 13.10 14.83
CA ALA A 168 -3.68 13.96 16.01
C ALA A 168 -5.02 14.14 16.75
N GLU A 169 -6.10 14.32 16.00
CA GLU A 169 -7.46 14.43 16.54
C GLU A 169 -7.90 13.13 17.22
N ARG A 170 -7.78 11.99 16.55
CA ARG A 170 -8.22 10.69 17.10
C ARG A 170 -7.40 10.22 18.29
N GLU A 171 -6.11 10.54 18.31
CA GLU A 171 -5.22 10.23 19.42
C GLU A 171 -5.23 11.33 20.49
N ALA A 172 -6.07 12.37 20.34
CA ALA A 172 -6.15 13.53 21.24
C ALA A 172 -4.77 14.10 21.62
N THR A 173 -3.85 14.13 20.64
CA THR A 173 -2.43 14.43 20.85
C THR A 173 -2.03 15.65 20.01
N PRO A 174 -1.43 16.71 20.61
CA PRO A 174 -0.99 17.87 19.84
C PRO A 174 0.14 17.49 18.88
N PHE A 175 0.22 18.16 17.73
CA PHE A 175 1.24 17.86 16.71
C PHE A 175 2.67 17.87 17.26
N SER A 176 3.00 18.78 18.16
CA SER A 176 4.32 18.88 18.80
C SER A 176 4.72 17.67 19.65
N ALA A 177 3.75 16.86 20.09
CA ALA A 177 3.98 15.63 20.83
C ALA A 177 4.03 14.38 19.93
N ILE A 178 3.89 14.54 18.61
CA ILE A 178 3.94 13.45 17.65
C ILE A 178 5.32 13.43 16.98
N VAL A 179 5.89 12.24 16.83
CA VAL A 179 7.04 11.98 15.97
C VAL A 179 6.66 10.96 14.91
N HIS A 180 6.79 11.32 13.64
CA HIS A 180 6.55 10.45 12.51
C HIS A 180 7.86 9.93 11.91
N VAL A 181 7.89 8.66 11.52
CA VAL A 181 9.06 8.00 10.92
C VAL A 181 8.63 7.38 9.60
N GLY A 182 9.34 7.71 8.51
CA GLY A 182 9.07 7.10 7.21
C GLY A 182 10.10 7.39 6.12
N ASP A 183 9.97 6.69 5.01
CA ASP A 183 10.93 6.69 3.91
C ASP A 183 10.64 7.74 2.84
N ASN A 184 9.39 8.16 2.68
CA ASN A 184 9.02 9.14 1.66
C ASN A 184 9.36 10.57 2.12
N PHE A 185 10.28 11.23 1.43
CA PHE A 185 10.71 12.58 1.81
C PHE A 185 9.56 13.60 1.88
N ARG A 186 8.60 13.54 0.94
CA ARG A 186 7.47 14.48 0.93
C ARG A 186 6.44 14.08 1.98
N ALA A 187 5.92 12.87 1.91
CA ALA A 187 4.79 12.41 2.71
C ALA A 187 5.16 12.12 4.17
N ASP A 188 6.38 11.64 4.44
CA ASP A 188 6.80 11.20 5.78
C ASP A 188 7.79 12.15 6.47
N TYR A 189 8.32 13.16 5.78
CA TYR A 189 9.24 14.11 6.41
C TYR A 189 8.79 15.57 6.25
N LEU A 190 8.60 16.03 5.02
CA LEU A 190 8.25 17.43 4.77
C LEU A 190 6.85 17.79 5.28
N MET A 191 5.83 16.99 4.96
CA MET A 191 4.44 17.28 5.31
C MET A 191 4.16 17.23 6.83
N PRO A 192 4.64 16.25 7.61
CA PRO A 192 4.52 16.29 9.06
C PRO A 192 5.20 17.54 9.66
N ARG A 193 6.43 17.87 9.22
CA ARG A 193 7.15 19.05 9.73
C ARG A 193 6.40 20.35 9.48
N ARG A 194 5.74 20.51 8.34
CA ARG A 194 4.88 21.68 8.04
C ARG A 194 3.70 21.82 9.01
N LYS A 195 3.28 20.74 9.67
CA LYS A 195 2.24 20.74 10.70
C LYS A 195 2.79 20.88 12.12
N GLY A 196 4.10 21.01 12.30
CA GLY A 196 4.73 21.04 13.63
C GLY A 196 4.95 19.66 14.24
N ILE A 197 4.82 18.58 13.46
CA ILE A 197 5.11 17.21 13.88
C ILE A 197 6.62 16.96 13.73
N GLY A 198 7.24 16.34 14.74
CA GLY A 198 8.62 15.86 14.63
C GLY A 198 8.71 14.79 13.54
N ALA A 199 9.71 14.84 12.66
CA ALA A 199 9.80 13.86 11.58
C ALA A 199 11.22 13.32 11.42
N VAL A 200 11.33 12.00 11.32
CA VAL A 200 12.58 11.28 11.04
C VAL A 200 12.47 10.67 9.65
N TRP A 201 13.30 11.16 8.74
CA TRP A 201 13.41 10.57 7.40
C TRP A 201 14.30 9.34 7.43
N LEU A 202 13.74 8.19 7.06
CA LEU A 202 14.43 6.90 7.01
C LEU A 202 14.43 6.36 5.58
N PRO A 203 15.27 6.91 4.68
CA PRO A 203 15.28 6.49 3.28
C PRO A 203 15.72 5.04 3.11
N ARG A 204 15.18 4.38 2.09
CA ARG A 204 15.67 3.09 1.59
C ARG A 204 17.13 3.23 1.14
N ALA A 205 17.89 2.14 1.29
CA ALA A 205 19.28 2.06 0.84
C ALA A 205 19.44 2.50 -0.63
N ILE A 206 20.55 3.19 -0.92
CA ILE A 206 20.85 3.72 -2.25
C ILE A 206 20.83 2.61 -3.31
N SER A 207 21.43 1.45 -3.01
CA SER A 207 21.41 0.27 -3.89
C SER A 207 19.99 -0.18 -4.24
N TRP A 208 19.09 -0.25 -3.25
CA TRP A 208 17.69 -0.58 -3.48
C TRP A 208 17.01 0.44 -4.41
N ARG A 209 17.27 1.73 -4.22
CA ARG A 209 16.71 2.80 -5.07
C ARG A 209 17.20 2.64 -6.51
N PHE A 210 18.50 2.37 -6.71
CA PHE A 210 19.06 2.10 -8.04
C PHE A 210 18.43 0.87 -8.69
N TYR A 211 18.36 -0.27 -8.00
CA TYR A 211 17.75 -1.48 -8.56
C TYR A 211 16.28 -1.25 -8.91
N ASN A 212 15.51 -0.60 -8.05
CA ASN A 212 14.12 -0.30 -8.31
C ASN A 212 13.95 0.63 -9.53
N SER A 213 14.80 1.66 -9.66
CA SER A 213 14.80 2.54 -10.84
C SER A 213 15.13 1.79 -12.13
N LEU A 214 16.14 0.92 -12.13
CA LEU A 214 16.51 0.10 -13.29
C LEU A 214 15.36 -0.82 -13.72
N TRP A 215 14.71 -1.48 -12.76
CA TRP A 215 13.55 -2.32 -13.04
C TRP A 215 12.38 -1.54 -13.65
N ASN A 216 12.05 -0.37 -13.08
CA ASN A 216 10.99 0.49 -13.61
C ASN A 216 11.31 0.96 -15.03
N LEU A 217 12.58 1.27 -15.33
CA LEU A 217 13.02 1.63 -16.67
C LEU A 217 12.87 0.47 -17.65
N ALA A 218 13.34 -0.73 -17.28
CA ALA A 218 13.22 -1.93 -18.10
C ALA A 218 11.75 -2.26 -18.43
N LEU A 219 10.85 -2.15 -17.45
CA LEU A 219 9.42 -2.38 -17.67
C LEU A 219 8.76 -1.31 -18.53
N ARG A 220 9.16 -0.04 -18.40
CA ARG A 220 8.70 1.02 -19.29
C ARG A 220 9.08 0.74 -20.73
N ILE A 221 10.33 0.35 -20.98
CA ILE A 221 10.79 -0.03 -22.32
C ILE A 221 9.95 -1.20 -22.86
N LYS A 222 9.77 -2.25 -22.06
CA LYS A 222 8.96 -3.42 -22.46
C LYS A 222 7.50 -3.06 -22.76
N HIS A 223 6.88 -2.19 -21.96
CA HIS A 223 5.50 -1.73 -22.18
C HIS A 223 5.36 -0.82 -23.41
N VAL A 224 6.33 0.05 -23.68
CA VAL A 224 6.35 0.90 -24.89
C VAL A 224 6.48 0.03 -26.14
N TYR A 225 7.28 -1.03 -26.11
CA TYR A 225 7.40 -1.99 -27.21
C TYR A 225 6.12 -2.83 -27.44
N LEU A 226 5.36 -3.14 -26.38
CA LEU A 226 4.12 -3.93 -26.49
C LEU A 226 2.88 -3.10 -26.88
N LYS A 227 2.90 -1.78 -26.70
CA LYS A 227 1.82 -0.86 -27.12
C LYS A 227 2.11 -0.09 -28.41
N GLY A 228 3.23 -0.40 -29.06
CA GLY A 228 3.72 0.24 -30.29
C GLY A 228 3.66 -0.65 -31.53
N LEU A 229 2.88 -1.74 -31.50
CA LEU A 229 2.50 -2.57 -32.65
C LEU A 229 0.98 -2.64 -32.72
#